data_AF-A0A2R6JGZ3-F1
#
_entry.id   AF-A0A2R6JGZ3-F1
#
_cell.length_a   1.000
_cell.length_b   1.000
_cell.length_c   1.000
_cell.angle_alpha   90.00
_cell.angle_beta   90.00
_cell.angle_gamma   90.00
#
_symmetry.space_group_name_H-M   'P 1'
#
loop_
_entity.id
_entity.type
_entity.pdbx_description
1 polymer ?
#
loop_
_entity_poly.entity_id
_entity_poly.type
_entity_poly.pdbx_seq_one_letter_code
_entity_poly.pdbx_strand_id
1 'polypeptide(L)'
;MDPTSRRGLLRSGARWLAVGTGVAVAGCNGLGGDGQEDRTTFNVPETTTTEGTDPVPTSTTADPASVVNFASLSVPEVDPPAYRQWLPAPSALFPDREGYRLRVARPARVTDLGTAVPVRFARHQRVGKLGLDHFGVGFEDYRWVLRIAPWGDTRSAVVSASFDRAAVAGTLTETGYERAGDHRGTWLFAREDGPRAVALGDGTLAWAAAVDRDATPGPRAVVRTLVDARRGAVDRYHEVDGDFEEFSRTAGGPLVGTLHAGDVAAGYPLWNWDLQGLVGWASTTAFDEGNSYLRAVFAFDRDLDPDRTVDELRRRTASEPLFAGAGAVDVTADDRSATVVAAVEDERYHDLVGDDRPLPGVTFPQITWGYDHDPAADEVTITHRGGDVVAAPTITVDYSSGGRVPQFRDEHDVVEPGVSLTVPVSAEDPGRITVSWLSPGVASGGVTGIYDVPEG
;
A
#
# COMPACT_ATOMS: atom_id res chain seq x y z
N MET A 1 42.71 0.02 7.89
CA MET A 1 41.77 0.13 9.03
C MET A 1 40.47 -0.48 8.55
N ASP A 2 40.03 -1.54 9.23
CA ASP A 2 39.02 -2.50 8.80
C ASP A 2 37.61 -2.02 9.19
N PRO A 3 36.61 -1.97 8.28
CA PRO A 3 35.29 -1.38 8.52
C PRO A 3 34.20 -2.41 8.87
N THR A 4 34.43 -3.31 9.84
CA THR A 4 33.48 -4.40 10.18
C THR A 4 32.98 -4.44 11.63
N SER A 5 32.99 -3.33 12.37
CA SER A 5 32.44 -3.34 13.73
C SER A 5 31.72 -2.06 14.14
N ARG A 6 30.47 -1.89 13.67
CA ARG A 6 29.47 -0.98 14.25
C ARG A 6 28.05 -1.51 13.99
N ARG A 7 27.74 -2.72 14.49
CA ARG A 7 26.35 -3.15 14.73
C ARG A 7 26.22 -3.42 16.23
N GLY A 8 25.77 -2.40 16.97
CA GLY A 8 25.58 -2.50 18.40
C GLY A 8 25.06 -1.20 19.00
N LEU A 9 23.83 -1.27 19.52
CA LEU A 9 23.12 -0.29 20.34
C LEU A 9 22.57 0.95 19.61
N LEU A 10 21.24 0.94 19.40
CA LEU A 10 20.33 1.99 19.87
C LEU A 10 18.90 1.40 19.93
N ARG A 11 18.52 0.92 21.12
CA ARG A 11 17.13 0.71 21.53
C ARG A 11 16.72 1.93 22.35
N SER A 12 15.92 2.82 21.78
CA SER A 12 15.13 3.78 22.55
C SER A 12 14.02 4.36 21.67
N GLY A 13 12.82 4.43 22.25
CA GLY A 13 11.54 4.50 21.55
C GLY A 13 11.29 5.78 20.78
N ALA A 14 10.69 5.60 19.60
CA ALA A 14 9.90 6.61 18.93
C ALA A 14 8.53 5.98 18.61
N ARG A 15 7.47 6.53 19.21
CA ARG A 15 6.08 6.23 18.84
C ARG A 15 5.78 7.00 17.55
N TRP A 16 5.52 6.29 16.45
CA TRP A 16 5.10 6.88 15.18
C TRP A 16 3.66 6.49 14.86
N LEU A 17 2.85 7.49 14.50
CA LEU A 17 1.53 7.32 13.91
C LEU A 17 1.71 6.75 12.50
N ALA A 18 1.33 5.49 12.32
CA ALA A 18 1.29 4.82 11.04
C ALA A 18 -0.02 5.19 10.32
N VAL A 19 0.03 6.13 9.36
CA VAL A 19 -1.03 6.26 8.35
C VAL A 19 -0.80 5.13 7.33
N GLY A 20 -1.37 3.97 7.65
CA GLY A 20 -1.20 2.73 6.93
C GLY A 20 -1.92 2.70 5.58
N THR A 21 -1.21 2.34 4.51
CA THR A 21 -1.78 1.66 3.33
C THR A 21 -1.25 0.22 3.22
N GLY A 22 -0.83 -0.36 4.34
CA GLY A 22 -0.55 -1.78 4.47
C GLY A 22 -1.81 -2.51 4.91
N VAL A 23 -2.48 -3.19 3.98
CA VAL A 23 -3.47 -4.20 4.36
C VAL A 23 -2.71 -5.52 4.45
N ALA A 24 -2.36 -5.87 5.68
CA ALA A 24 -2.11 -7.26 6.04
C ALA A 24 -3.47 -7.96 6.08
N VAL A 25 -3.56 -9.08 5.39
CA VAL A 25 -4.65 -10.04 5.59
C VAL A 25 -4.43 -10.68 6.95
N ALA A 26 -5.23 -10.32 7.96
CA ALA A 26 -5.54 -11.16 9.14
C ALA A 26 -6.53 -10.48 10.09
N GLY A 27 -7.72 -11.08 10.18
CA GLY A 27 -8.50 -11.37 11.40
C GLY A 27 -8.55 -10.34 12.54
N CYS A 28 -9.74 -9.78 12.72
CA CYS A 28 -10.20 -9.13 13.94
C CYS A 28 -9.93 -9.98 15.20
N ASN A 29 -9.40 -9.36 16.26
CA ASN A 29 -9.80 -9.66 17.63
C ASN A 29 -9.78 -8.37 18.46
N GLY A 30 -10.94 -8.08 19.03
CA GLY A 30 -11.23 -6.85 19.75
C GLY A 30 -10.51 -6.74 21.08
N LEU A 31 -10.21 -5.48 21.41
CA LEU A 31 -9.77 -5.01 22.71
C LEU A 31 -10.90 -5.20 23.72
N GLY A 32 -10.66 -5.99 24.77
CA GLY A 32 -11.42 -5.96 26.02
C GLY A 32 -10.55 -5.33 27.10
N GLY A 33 -10.90 -4.12 27.51
CA GLY A 33 -10.34 -3.45 28.69
C GLY A 33 -11.18 -3.75 29.93
N ASP A 34 -10.50 -4.03 31.03
CA ASP A 34 -11.05 -4.19 32.38
C ASP A 34 -11.67 -2.89 32.91
N GLY A 35 -12.72 -3.01 33.74
CA GLY A 35 -13.03 -1.98 34.75
C GLY A 35 -14.48 -1.69 35.12
N GLN A 36 -15.02 -2.54 36.02
CA GLN A 36 -15.73 -2.13 37.25
C GLN A 36 -17.25 -1.76 37.25
N GLU A 37 -17.97 -2.61 38.00
CA GLU A 37 -19.15 -2.40 38.88
C GLU A 37 -20.32 -1.53 38.41
N ASP A 38 -21.51 -2.16 38.21
CA ASP A 38 -22.60 -1.90 39.16
C ASP A 38 -23.65 -3.02 39.19
N ARG A 39 -24.15 -3.29 40.40
CA ARG A 39 -25.16 -4.27 40.73
C ARG A 39 -26.55 -3.69 40.44
N THR A 40 -27.41 -4.43 39.75
CA THR A 40 -28.84 -4.42 40.07
C THR A 40 -29.48 -5.78 39.83
N THR A 41 -30.01 -6.32 40.92
CA THR A 41 -30.90 -7.47 41.03
C THR A 41 -32.26 -7.20 40.38
N PHE A 42 -32.77 -8.16 39.63
CA PHE A 42 -34.22 -8.35 39.48
C PHE A 42 -34.54 -9.84 39.52
N ASN A 43 -35.61 -10.16 40.23
CA ASN A 43 -35.93 -11.49 40.76
C ASN A 43 -37.38 -11.82 40.36
N VAL A 44 -37.61 -13.08 39.93
CA VAL A 44 -38.88 -13.88 40.01
C VAL A 44 -39.96 -13.64 38.91
N PRO A 45 -40.83 -14.63 38.51
CA PRO A 45 -40.96 -16.06 38.89
C PRO A 45 -40.94 -17.11 37.78
N GLU A 46 -40.81 -18.36 38.24
CA GLU A 46 -41.09 -19.64 37.56
C GLU A 46 -42.53 -19.79 37.04
N THR A 47 -42.66 -20.42 35.87
CA THR A 47 -43.81 -21.29 35.54
C THR A 47 -43.43 -22.40 34.55
N THR A 48 -43.47 -23.61 35.10
CA THR A 48 -43.68 -24.99 34.61
C THR A 48 -43.94 -25.31 33.12
N THR A 49 -43.18 -26.33 32.67
CA THR A 49 -43.49 -27.47 31.76
C THR A 49 -44.12 -27.25 30.39
N THR A 50 -43.43 -27.73 29.34
CA THR A 50 -43.93 -28.83 28.47
C THR A 50 -42.75 -29.55 27.81
N GLU A 51 -42.80 -30.88 27.81
CA GLU A 51 -41.90 -31.81 27.15
C GLU A 51 -41.79 -31.55 25.64
N GLY A 52 -40.56 -31.50 25.14
CA GLY A 52 -40.24 -31.53 23.72
C GLY A 52 -38.88 -32.22 23.57
N THR A 53 -38.90 -33.45 23.09
CA THR A 53 -37.72 -34.28 22.84
C THR A 53 -36.95 -33.72 21.66
N ASP A 54 -36.02 -32.80 21.91
CA ASP A 54 -35.07 -32.33 20.89
C ASP A 54 -33.85 -33.26 20.81
N PRO A 55 -33.39 -33.59 19.60
CA PRO A 55 -32.23 -34.44 19.41
C PRO A 55 -30.98 -33.72 19.92
N VAL A 56 -30.19 -34.44 20.72
CA VAL A 56 -28.84 -34.08 21.10
C VAL A 56 -28.07 -33.67 19.84
N PRO A 57 -27.58 -32.42 19.70
CA PRO A 57 -26.65 -32.10 18.64
C PRO A 57 -25.41 -32.93 18.91
N THR A 58 -25.23 -33.95 18.07
CA THR A 58 -24.00 -34.73 18.05
C THR A 58 -22.91 -33.73 17.74
N SER A 59 -21.96 -33.60 18.68
CA SER A 59 -20.77 -32.77 18.52
C SER A 59 -20.26 -32.90 17.10
N THR A 60 -20.30 -31.78 16.36
CA THR A 60 -19.63 -31.66 15.08
C THR A 60 -18.17 -32.03 15.33
N THR A 61 -17.79 -33.20 14.85
CA THR A 61 -16.41 -33.63 14.73
C THR A 61 -15.66 -32.46 14.10
N ALA A 62 -14.67 -31.92 14.82
CA ALA A 62 -13.74 -30.97 14.23
C ALA A 62 -13.25 -31.55 12.91
N ASP A 63 -13.38 -30.78 11.83
CA ASP A 63 -12.81 -31.08 10.53
C ASP A 63 -11.34 -31.47 10.76
N PRO A 64 -10.86 -32.66 10.33
CA PRO A 64 -9.47 -33.04 10.52
C PRO A 64 -8.60 -31.91 9.98
N ALA A 65 -7.71 -31.38 10.83
CA ALA A 65 -6.78 -30.30 10.50
C ALA A 65 -6.29 -30.45 9.06
N SER A 66 -6.72 -29.55 8.18
CA SER A 66 -6.42 -29.64 6.76
C SER A 66 -4.90 -29.67 6.58
N VAL A 67 -4.40 -30.79 6.05
CA VAL A 67 -2.98 -31.00 5.86
C VAL A 67 -2.56 -30.23 4.61
N VAL A 68 -1.57 -29.34 4.75
CA VAL A 68 -1.00 -28.61 3.59
C VAL A 68 -0.40 -29.62 2.60
N ASN A 69 -0.87 -29.57 1.35
CA ASN A 69 -0.38 -30.42 0.27
C ASN A 69 0.87 -29.79 -0.38
N PHE A 70 2.05 -30.32 -0.09
CA PHE A 70 3.29 -29.86 -0.72
C PHE A 70 3.55 -30.56 -2.06
N ALA A 71 3.58 -29.79 -3.15
CA ALA A 71 3.83 -30.29 -4.49
C ALA A 71 4.46 -29.20 -5.37
N SER A 72 5.22 -29.61 -6.39
CA SER A 72 5.78 -28.67 -7.36
C SER A 72 4.68 -28.00 -8.18
N LEU A 73 4.79 -26.68 -8.38
CA LEU A 73 3.80 -25.88 -9.09
C LEU A 73 4.39 -25.27 -10.36
N SER A 74 3.61 -25.33 -11.45
CA SER A 74 3.89 -24.54 -12.66
C SER A 74 3.25 -23.16 -12.49
N VAL A 75 4.05 -22.18 -12.05
CA VAL A 75 3.59 -20.81 -11.78
C VAL A 75 3.87 -19.94 -13.00
N PRO A 76 2.96 -19.03 -13.41
CA PRO A 76 3.24 -18.07 -14.46
C PRO A 76 4.52 -17.27 -14.21
N GLU A 77 5.37 -17.14 -15.23
CA GLU A 77 6.62 -16.39 -15.11
C GLU A 77 6.35 -14.91 -14.80
N VAL A 78 7.20 -14.36 -13.92
CA VAL A 78 7.24 -12.92 -13.66
C VAL A 78 8.19 -12.25 -14.65
N ASP A 79 7.76 -11.12 -15.20
CA ASP A 79 8.64 -10.34 -16.07
C ASP A 79 9.90 -9.86 -15.32
N PRO A 80 10.96 -9.43 -16.01
CA PRO A 80 12.08 -8.78 -15.36
C PRO A 80 11.66 -7.53 -14.54
N PRO A 81 12.37 -7.21 -13.43
CA PRO A 81 12.03 -6.13 -12.51
C PRO A 81 12.36 -4.73 -13.07
N ALA A 82 11.72 -4.33 -14.17
CA ALA A 82 12.00 -3.08 -14.88
C ALA A 82 11.79 -1.80 -14.02
N TYR A 83 11.09 -1.90 -12.89
CA TYR A 83 10.92 -0.78 -11.95
C TYR A 83 12.23 -0.40 -11.23
N ARG A 84 13.17 -1.35 -11.05
CA ARG A 84 14.39 -1.13 -10.26
C ARG A 84 15.33 -0.08 -10.86
N GLN A 85 15.17 0.22 -12.15
CA GLN A 85 15.92 1.29 -12.82
C GLN A 85 15.57 2.69 -12.29
N TRP A 86 14.41 2.86 -11.66
CA TRP A 86 13.93 4.12 -11.09
C TRP A 86 14.28 4.28 -9.61
N LEU A 87 14.85 3.24 -8.99
CA LEU A 87 15.17 3.24 -7.57
C LEU A 87 16.63 3.69 -7.39
N PRO A 88 16.88 4.93 -6.93
CA PRO A 88 18.21 5.33 -6.50
C PRO A 88 18.64 4.47 -5.31
N ALA A 89 19.94 4.43 -5.00
CA ALA A 89 20.40 3.94 -3.72
C ALA A 89 19.70 4.72 -2.57
N PRO A 90 19.27 4.06 -1.47
CA PRO A 90 18.57 4.71 -0.37
C PRO A 90 19.24 5.99 0.12
N SER A 91 20.57 5.96 0.25
CA SER A 91 21.41 7.08 0.69
C SER A 91 21.32 8.34 -0.19
N ALA A 92 20.93 8.22 -1.46
CA ALA A 92 20.76 9.35 -2.37
C ALA A 92 19.45 10.13 -2.14
N LEU A 93 18.47 9.52 -1.47
CA LEU A 93 17.25 10.20 -1.02
C LEU A 93 17.28 10.46 0.49
N PHE A 94 17.74 9.48 1.26
CA PHE A 94 17.69 9.47 2.71
C PHE A 94 19.04 8.96 3.26
N PRO A 95 19.96 9.85 3.66
CA PRO A 95 21.32 9.47 4.07
C PRO A 95 21.39 8.43 5.20
N ASP A 96 20.40 8.40 6.08
CA ASP A 96 20.34 7.52 7.26
C ASP A 96 19.52 6.23 7.02
N ARG A 97 19.25 5.86 5.76
CA ARG A 97 18.41 4.70 5.41
C ARG A 97 19.15 3.69 4.57
N GLU A 98 18.72 2.43 4.73
CA GLU A 98 19.31 1.28 4.04
C GLU A 98 18.27 0.51 3.19
N GLY A 99 17.05 1.02 3.00
CA GLY A 99 15.97 0.22 2.45
C GLY A 99 14.76 0.94 1.87
N TYR A 100 13.88 0.16 1.24
CA TYR A 100 12.61 0.63 0.69
C TYR A 100 11.46 -0.33 0.98
N ARG A 101 10.26 0.24 1.16
CA ARG A 101 8.99 -0.47 0.97
C ARG A 101 8.38 -0.02 -0.35
N LEU A 102 8.11 -0.97 -1.21
CA LEU A 102 7.65 -0.76 -2.57
C LEU A 102 6.32 -1.46 -2.76
N ARG A 103 5.44 -0.88 -3.58
CA ARG A 103 4.32 -1.59 -4.19
C ARG A 103 4.40 -1.41 -5.69
N VAL A 104 4.42 -2.53 -6.40
CA VAL A 104 4.39 -2.58 -7.85
C VAL A 104 3.03 -3.11 -8.26
N ALA A 105 2.40 -2.48 -9.25
CA ALA A 105 1.20 -3.00 -9.88
C ALA A 105 1.22 -2.75 -11.38
N ARG A 106 0.50 -3.57 -12.15
CA ARG A 106 0.38 -3.47 -13.61
C ARG A 106 -1.09 -3.45 -14.03
N PRO A 107 -1.80 -2.33 -13.78
CA PRO A 107 -3.23 -2.23 -14.01
C PRO A 107 -3.67 -2.63 -15.43
N ALA A 108 -2.95 -2.21 -16.48
CA ALA A 108 -3.28 -2.57 -17.85
C ALA A 108 -3.27 -4.10 -18.06
N ARG A 109 -2.26 -4.80 -17.52
CA ARG A 109 -2.19 -6.26 -17.62
C ARG A 109 -3.30 -6.95 -16.82
N VAL A 110 -3.72 -6.38 -15.69
CA VAL A 110 -4.89 -6.87 -14.95
C VAL A 110 -6.16 -6.75 -15.79
N THR A 111 -6.33 -5.64 -16.52
CA THR A 111 -7.43 -5.45 -17.46
C THR A 111 -7.35 -6.44 -18.63
N ASP A 112 -6.18 -6.62 -19.23
CA ASP A 112 -5.96 -7.51 -20.38
C ASP A 112 -6.26 -8.99 -20.06
N LEU A 113 -5.94 -9.44 -18.84
CA LEU A 113 -6.24 -10.78 -18.37
C LEU A 113 -7.75 -11.03 -18.16
N GLY A 114 -8.55 -9.96 -18.06
CA GLY A 114 -10.01 -10.04 -18.02
C GLY A 114 -10.54 -11.00 -16.95
N THR A 115 -11.26 -12.03 -17.38
CA THR A 115 -11.89 -13.01 -16.49
C THR A 115 -10.92 -13.99 -15.84
N ALA A 116 -9.66 -14.05 -16.28
CA ALA A 116 -8.62 -14.84 -15.61
C ALA A 116 -8.13 -14.20 -14.30
N VAL A 117 -8.48 -12.94 -14.04
CA VAL A 117 -8.24 -12.32 -12.74
C VAL A 117 -9.54 -12.35 -11.95
N PRO A 118 -9.56 -12.90 -10.72
CA PRO A 118 -10.70 -12.81 -9.84
C PRO A 118 -11.16 -11.36 -9.72
N VAL A 119 -12.44 -11.09 -9.99
CA VAL A 119 -13.02 -9.73 -9.95
C VAL A 119 -12.70 -9.02 -8.64
N ARG A 120 -12.67 -9.78 -7.54
CA ARG A 120 -12.30 -9.33 -6.20
C ARG A 120 -10.89 -8.75 -6.16
N PHE A 121 -9.93 -9.48 -6.70
CA PHE A 121 -8.55 -9.02 -6.82
C PHE A 121 -8.46 -7.79 -7.70
N ALA A 122 -9.04 -7.83 -8.90
CA ALA A 122 -9.01 -6.69 -9.84
C ALA A 122 -9.53 -5.39 -9.20
N ARG A 123 -10.58 -5.48 -8.38
CA ARG A 123 -11.10 -4.34 -7.60
C ARG A 123 -10.13 -3.89 -6.51
N HIS A 124 -9.62 -4.81 -5.69
CA HIS A 124 -8.71 -4.49 -4.59
C HIS A 124 -7.45 -3.77 -5.09
N GLN A 125 -6.94 -4.13 -6.27
CA GLN A 125 -5.73 -3.50 -6.80
C GLN A 125 -5.87 -2.02 -7.14
N ARG A 126 -7.10 -1.54 -7.29
CA ARG A 126 -7.36 -0.11 -7.46
C ARG A 126 -7.04 0.72 -6.22
N VAL A 127 -6.79 0.10 -5.05
CA VAL A 127 -6.28 0.81 -3.87
C VAL A 127 -4.96 1.53 -4.15
N GLY A 128 -4.20 1.10 -5.17
CA GLY A 128 -3.01 1.79 -5.66
C GLY A 128 -3.26 3.22 -6.17
N LYS A 129 -4.53 3.59 -6.46
CA LYS A 129 -4.96 4.95 -6.80
C LYS A 129 -4.94 5.91 -5.61
N LEU A 130 -5.18 5.40 -4.40
CA LEU A 130 -5.42 6.26 -3.24
C LEU A 130 -4.23 7.17 -2.94
N GLY A 131 -4.51 8.46 -2.87
CA GLY A 131 -3.52 9.50 -2.64
C GLY A 131 -2.49 9.65 -3.76
N LEU A 132 -2.77 9.13 -4.97
CA LEU A 132 -2.10 9.55 -6.20
C LEU A 132 -2.93 10.67 -6.83
N ASP A 133 -2.27 11.71 -7.34
CA ASP A 133 -2.98 12.77 -8.06
C ASP A 133 -3.52 12.29 -9.41
N HIS A 134 -4.56 12.95 -9.88
CA HIS A 134 -5.09 12.76 -11.22
C HIS A 134 -4.18 13.44 -12.25
N PHE A 135 -3.69 12.66 -13.20
CA PHE A 135 -2.77 13.12 -14.26
C PHE A 135 -3.40 13.13 -15.66
N GLY A 136 -4.72 12.95 -15.77
CA GLY A 136 -5.39 12.84 -17.08
C GLY A 136 -5.19 11.49 -17.78
N VAL A 137 -4.72 10.48 -17.05
CA VAL A 137 -4.51 9.11 -17.56
C VAL A 137 -5.25 8.15 -16.63
N GLY A 138 -6.12 7.30 -17.21
CA GLY A 138 -6.86 6.28 -16.48
C GLY A 138 -5.92 5.29 -15.81
N PHE A 139 -6.21 4.92 -14.56
CA PHE A 139 -5.34 4.01 -13.81
C PHE A 139 -5.20 2.66 -14.49
N GLU A 140 -6.29 2.15 -15.08
CA GLU A 140 -6.34 0.94 -15.90
C GLU A 140 -5.43 0.99 -17.12
N ASP A 141 -5.06 2.18 -17.61
CA ASP A 141 -4.14 2.35 -18.74
C ASP A 141 -2.67 2.38 -18.28
N TYR A 142 -2.42 2.28 -16.98
CA TYR A 142 -1.06 2.23 -16.46
C TYR A 142 -0.46 0.87 -16.79
N ARG A 143 0.57 0.88 -17.65
CA ARG A 143 1.40 -0.29 -17.92
C ARG A 143 2.01 -0.81 -16.62
N TRP A 144 2.50 0.11 -15.77
CA TRP A 144 2.84 -0.18 -14.38
C TRP A 144 2.85 1.08 -13.53
N VAL A 145 2.64 0.89 -12.22
CA VAL A 145 2.82 1.88 -11.18
C VAL A 145 3.73 1.31 -10.09
N LEU A 146 4.76 2.07 -9.74
CA LEU A 146 5.65 1.83 -8.62
C LEU A 146 5.33 2.87 -7.56
N ARG A 147 4.75 2.44 -6.44
CA ARG A 147 4.62 3.27 -5.25
C ARG A 147 5.84 3.01 -4.39
N ILE A 148 6.53 4.07 -4.03
CA ILE A 148 7.61 4.03 -3.05
C ILE A 148 6.97 4.58 -1.80
N ALA A 149 6.68 3.68 -0.85
CA ALA A 149 5.97 4.05 0.37
C ALA A 149 6.72 5.20 1.05
N PRO A 150 6.00 6.13 1.72
CA PRO A 150 6.66 7.19 2.43
C PRO A 150 7.60 6.60 3.49
N TRP A 151 8.84 7.05 3.48
CA TRP A 151 9.80 6.86 4.56
C TRP A 151 10.28 8.25 4.94
N GLY A 152 9.76 8.77 6.05
CA GLY A 152 9.78 10.21 6.34
C GLY A 152 8.57 10.90 5.72
N ASP A 153 8.74 12.16 5.33
CA ASP A 153 7.63 13.08 5.10
C ASP A 153 7.28 13.25 3.61
N THR A 154 7.58 12.29 2.73
CA THR A 154 7.23 12.39 1.30
C THR A 154 6.77 11.07 0.71
N ARG A 155 5.58 11.08 0.12
CA ARG A 155 5.05 9.98 -0.71
C ARG A 155 5.58 10.14 -2.12
N SER A 156 5.92 9.03 -2.78
CA SER A 156 6.33 9.08 -4.19
C SER A 156 5.85 7.89 -5.01
N ALA A 157 5.73 8.13 -6.30
CA ALA A 157 5.31 7.14 -7.27
C ALA A 157 6.02 7.35 -8.60
N VAL A 158 6.19 6.28 -9.36
CA VAL A 158 6.52 6.34 -10.78
C VAL A 158 5.45 5.57 -11.54
N VAL A 159 4.92 6.19 -12.59
CA VAL A 159 3.92 5.61 -13.48
C VAL A 159 4.53 5.49 -14.87
N SER A 160 4.28 4.35 -15.52
CA SER A 160 4.49 4.18 -16.96
C SER A 160 3.17 3.84 -17.62
N ALA A 161 2.83 4.56 -18.68
CA ALA A 161 1.59 4.45 -19.41
C ALA A 161 1.79 4.97 -20.84
N SER A 162 0.83 4.72 -21.72
CA SER A 162 0.79 5.34 -23.04
C SER A 162 -0.08 6.60 -22.96
N PHE A 163 0.52 7.78 -23.15
CA PHE A 163 -0.21 9.04 -23.13
C PHE A 163 0.45 10.09 -24.02
N ASP A 164 -0.34 11.08 -24.46
CA ASP A 164 0.21 12.31 -25.03
C ASP A 164 0.75 13.20 -23.90
N ARG A 165 2.05 13.47 -23.94
CA ARG A 165 2.74 14.31 -22.97
C ARG A 165 2.15 15.71 -22.89
N ALA A 166 1.69 16.28 -24.00
CA ALA A 166 1.08 17.61 -24.00
C ALA A 166 -0.29 17.61 -23.30
N ALA A 167 -1.09 16.56 -23.49
CA ALA A 167 -2.37 16.40 -22.80
C ALA A 167 -2.18 16.29 -21.28
N VAL A 168 -1.25 15.45 -20.82
CA VAL A 168 -0.94 15.30 -19.38
C VAL A 168 -0.42 16.63 -18.79
N ALA A 169 0.42 17.36 -19.52
CA ALA A 169 0.87 18.70 -19.09
C ALA A 169 -0.30 19.70 -18.96
N GLY A 170 -1.27 19.62 -19.87
CA GLY A 170 -2.53 20.37 -19.79
C GLY A 170 -3.29 20.06 -18.50
N THR A 171 -3.53 18.78 -18.22
CA THR A 171 -4.21 18.34 -16.99
C THR A 171 -3.47 18.77 -15.72
N LEU A 172 -2.14 18.67 -15.69
CA LEU A 172 -1.34 19.16 -14.56
C LEU A 172 -1.59 20.66 -14.34
N THR A 173 -1.57 21.46 -15.40
CA THR A 173 -1.80 22.90 -15.32
C THR A 173 -3.21 23.24 -14.86
N GLU A 174 -4.23 22.56 -15.41
CA GLU A 174 -5.64 22.74 -15.02
C GLU A 174 -5.90 22.36 -13.55
N THR A 175 -5.14 21.40 -13.03
CA THR A 175 -5.25 20.95 -11.63
C THR A 175 -4.34 21.71 -10.66
N GLY A 176 -3.75 22.83 -11.10
CA GLY A 176 -3.01 23.77 -10.24
C GLY A 176 -1.50 23.54 -10.16
N TYR A 177 -0.92 22.64 -10.95
CA TYR A 177 0.52 22.56 -11.08
C TYR A 177 1.07 23.64 -12.01
N GLU A 178 2.20 24.22 -11.62
CA GLU A 178 2.94 25.16 -12.45
C GLU A 178 4.18 24.50 -13.06
N ARG A 179 4.54 24.89 -14.29
CA ARG A 179 5.77 24.41 -14.92
C ARG A 179 6.98 25.00 -14.19
N ALA A 180 7.79 24.11 -13.62
CA ALA A 180 8.99 24.41 -12.82
C ALA A 180 10.30 24.13 -13.59
N GLY A 181 10.24 24.18 -14.93
CA GLY A 181 11.39 24.00 -15.82
C GLY A 181 11.53 22.58 -16.38
N ASP A 182 12.77 22.17 -16.61
CA ASP A 182 13.13 20.92 -17.28
C ASP A 182 14.26 20.22 -16.51
N HIS A 183 14.23 18.89 -16.44
CA HIS A 183 15.31 18.09 -15.85
C HIS A 183 15.56 16.83 -16.67
N ARG A 184 16.77 16.68 -17.22
CA ARG A 184 17.20 15.49 -17.99
C ARG A 184 16.17 15.03 -19.05
N GLY A 185 15.55 15.98 -19.76
CA GLY A 185 14.56 15.74 -20.82
C GLY A 185 13.13 15.53 -20.35
N THR A 186 12.86 15.64 -19.05
CA THR A 186 11.53 15.64 -18.44
C THR A 186 11.07 17.07 -18.14
N TRP A 187 9.77 17.33 -18.25
CA TRP A 187 9.16 18.60 -17.85
C TRP A 187 8.87 18.52 -16.36
N LEU A 188 9.40 19.47 -15.60
CA LEU A 188 9.11 19.55 -14.18
C LEU A 188 7.89 20.41 -13.97
N PHE A 189 6.99 19.92 -13.13
CA PHE A 189 5.84 20.61 -12.62
C PHE A 189 5.89 20.58 -11.10
N ALA A 190 5.39 21.62 -10.47
CA ALA A 190 5.34 21.71 -9.03
C ALA A 190 4.12 22.50 -8.57
N ARG A 191 3.77 22.29 -7.32
CA ARG A 191 2.58 22.84 -6.72
C ARG A 191 2.85 23.08 -5.24
N GLU A 192 2.53 24.27 -4.76
CA GLU A 192 2.98 24.77 -3.45
C GLU A 192 1.87 24.78 -2.38
N ASP A 193 0.59 24.75 -2.77
CA ASP A 193 -0.57 24.67 -1.85
C ASP A 193 -0.71 23.30 -1.16
N GLY A 194 0.32 22.48 -1.22
CA GLY A 194 0.39 21.13 -0.71
C GLY A 194 1.58 20.53 -1.41
N PRO A 195 2.81 20.78 -0.94
CA PRO A 195 4.03 20.66 -1.75
C PRO A 195 4.07 19.35 -2.52
N ARG A 196 4.05 19.47 -3.85
CA ARG A 196 4.02 18.35 -4.79
C ARG A 196 4.90 18.65 -5.99
N ALA A 197 5.40 17.61 -6.62
CA ALA A 197 6.15 17.72 -7.86
C ALA A 197 5.86 16.55 -8.81
N VAL A 198 5.90 16.84 -10.11
CA VAL A 198 5.84 15.85 -11.18
C VAL A 198 7.01 16.07 -12.13
N ALA A 199 7.72 15.00 -12.47
CA ALA A 199 8.63 14.96 -13.60
C ALA A 199 7.99 14.16 -14.73
N LEU A 200 7.54 14.86 -15.78
CA LEU A 200 6.81 14.30 -16.90
C LEU A 200 7.74 14.01 -18.08
N GLY A 201 7.94 12.73 -18.39
CA GLY A 201 8.70 12.24 -19.53
C GLY A 201 7.81 11.80 -20.69
N ASP A 202 8.40 11.02 -21.60
CA ASP A 202 7.67 10.33 -22.66
C ASP A 202 7.20 8.96 -22.14
N GLY A 203 5.88 8.75 -22.08
CA GLY A 203 5.23 7.54 -21.56
C GLY A 203 5.54 7.19 -20.08
N THR A 204 6.14 8.12 -19.33
CA THR A 204 6.50 7.96 -17.92
C THR A 204 6.35 9.27 -17.16
N LEU A 205 5.95 9.17 -15.89
CA LEU A 205 5.98 10.29 -14.96
C LEU A 205 6.44 9.84 -13.58
N ALA A 206 7.23 10.67 -12.90
CA ALA A 206 7.53 10.51 -11.48
C ALA A 206 6.76 11.58 -10.71
N TRP A 207 6.14 11.22 -9.61
CA TRP A 207 5.36 12.10 -8.75
C TRP A 207 5.84 11.98 -7.31
N ALA A 208 5.84 13.10 -6.60
CA ALA A 208 6.06 13.13 -5.17
C ALA A 208 5.14 14.16 -4.51
N ALA A 209 4.72 13.88 -3.29
CA ALA A 209 3.94 14.77 -2.45
C ALA A 209 4.47 14.75 -1.02
N ALA A 210 4.66 15.92 -0.46
CA ALA A 210 4.98 16.07 0.93
C ALA A 210 3.82 15.55 1.80
N VAL A 211 4.17 14.87 2.87
CA VAL A 211 3.31 14.53 4.01
C VAL A 211 3.43 15.61 5.07
N ASP A 212 4.63 16.20 5.22
CA ASP A 212 4.93 17.32 6.11
C ASP A 212 5.44 18.53 5.32
N ARG A 213 5.11 19.77 5.72
CA ARG A 213 5.64 21.00 5.11
C ARG A 213 7.17 21.02 5.08
N ASP A 214 7.81 20.50 6.12
CA ASP A 214 9.26 20.54 6.32
C ASP A 214 9.95 19.28 5.75
N ALA A 215 9.24 18.54 4.90
CA ALA A 215 9.69 17.30 4.32
C ALA A 215 11.06 17.42 3.65
N THR A 216 12.00 16.61 4.13
CA THR A 216 13.36 16.55 3.58
C THR A 216 13.72 15.11 3.20
N PRO A 217 14.10 14.85 1.93
CA PRO A 217 14.10 15.78 0.80
C PRO A 217 12.68 16.15 0.36
N GLY A 218 12.48 17.40 -0.07
CA GLY A 218 11.19 17.85 -0.57
C GLY A 218 10.81 17.20 -1.92
N PRO A 219 9.54 17.30 -2.35
CA PRO A 219 8.99 16.62 -3.52
C PRO A 219 9.79 16.83 -4.82
N ARG A 220 10.23 18.08 -5.09
CA ARG A 220 11.04 18.41 -6.28
C ARG A 220 12.38 17.67 -6.30
N ALA A 221 13.03 17.55 -5.15
CA ALA A 221 14.29 16.82 -5.04
C ALA A 221 14.05 15.32 -5.27
N VAL A 222 13.00 14.75 -4.66
CA VAL A 222 12.62 13.34 -4.84
C VAL A 222 12.41 13.00 -6.32
N VAL A 223 11.56 13.74 -7.04
CA VAL A 223 11.30 13.42 -8.47
C VAL A 223 12.54 13.59 -9.35
N ARG A 224 13.41 14.56 -9.05
CA ARG A 224 14.68 14.73 -9.77
C ARG A 224 15.60 13.53 -9.55
N THR A 225 15.77 13.08 -8.31
CA THR A 225 16.60 11.92 -7.99
C THR A 225 16.06 10.63 -8.61
N LEU A 226 14.74 10.43 -8.67
CA LEU A 226 14.13 9.29 -9.38
C LEU A 226 14.45 9.33 -10.89
N VAL A 227 14.38 10.51 -11.51
CA VAL A 227 14.79 10.71 -12.92
C VAL A 227 16.28 10.50 -13.10
N ASP A 228 17.12 10.98 -12.18
CA ASP A 228 18.56 10.78 -12.23
C ASP A 228 18.92 9.30 -12.11
N ALA A 229 18.26 8.54 -11.24
CA ALA A 229 18.41 7.09 -11.14
C ALA A 229 18.03 6.43 -12.46
N ARG A 230 16.88 6.78 -13.04
CA ARG A 230 16.46 6.26 -14.36
C ARG A 230 17.47 6.50 -15.45
N ARG A 231 18.16 7.65 -15.42
CA ARG A 231 19.19 8.04 -16.38
C ARG A 231 20.60 7.55 -16.03
N GLY A 232 20.79 6.92 -14.86
CA GLY A 232 22.10 6.46 -14.40
C GLY A 232 23.02 7.60 -13.98
N ALA A 233 22.46 8.75 -13.58
CA ALA A 233 23.20 9.90 -13.09
C ALA A 233 23.42 9.86 -11.56
N VAL A 234 22.68 8.98 -10.87
CA VAL A 234 22.97 8.54 -9.50
C VAL A 234 22.94 7.02 -9.47
N ASP A 235 23.66 6.45 -8.51
CA ASP A 235 23.72 5.00 -8.31
C ASP A 235 22.31 4.45 -8.10
N ARG A 236 21.98 3.38 -8.83
CA ARG A 236 20.73 2.66 -8.64
C ARG A 236 20.91 1.63 -7.56
N TYR A 237 19.89 1.40 -6.74
CA TYR A 237 20.01 0.53 -5.58
C TYR A 237 20.56 -0.87 -5.94
N HIS A 238 20.01 -1.47 -7.00
CA HIS A 238 20.41 -2.80 -7.47
C HIS A 238 21.79 -2.86 -8.13
N GLU A 239 22.45 -1.73 -8.36
CA GLU A 239 23.80 -1.68 -8.95
C GLU A 239 24.88 -1.56 -7.87
N VAL A 240 24.51 -1.09 -6.67
CA VAL A 240 25.44 -0.90 -5.55
C VAL A 240 25.18 -1.83 -4.37
N ASP A 241 24.03 -2.50 -4.35
CA ASP A 241 23.63 -3.45 -3.33
C ASP A 241 23.27 -4.79 -3.97
N GLY A 242 24.16 -5.78 -3.82
CA GLY A 242 24.00 -7.11 -4.41
C GLY A 242 22.87 -7.92 -3.76
N ASP A 243 22.52 -7.61 -2.51
CA ASP A 243 21.43 -8.27 -1.80
C ASP A 243 20.08 -7.81 -2.37
N PHE A 244 19.94 -6.51 -2.62
CA PHE A 244 18.79 -5.94 -3.31
C PHE A 244 18.75 -6.33 -4.79
N GLU A 245 19.90 -6.45 -5.46
CA GLU A 245 19.96 -6.95 -6.83
C GLU A 245 19.33 -8.34 -6.93
N GLU A 246 19.79 -9.27 -6.08
CA GLU A 246 19.32 -10.64 -6.02
C GLU A 246 17.84 -10.70 -5.61
N PHE A 247 17.47 -9.98 -4.55
CA PHE A 247 16.07 -9.89 -4.10
C PHE A 247 15.13 -9.40 -5.20
N SER A 248 15.47 -8.28 -5.86
CA SER A 248 14.64 -7.70 -6.92
C SER A 248 14.58 -8.60 -8.16
N ARG A 249 15.67 -9.32 -8.47
CA ARG A 249 15.72 -10.31 -9.55
C ARG A 249 14.77 -11.48 -9.27
N THR A 250 14.82 -12.05 -8.07
CA THR A 250 13.95 -13.17 -7.69
C THR A 250 12.49 -12.73 -7.55
N ALA A 251 12.23 -11.57 -6.97
CA ALA A 251 10.87 -11.02 -6.89
C ALA A 251 10.29 -10.71 -8.29
N GLY A 252 11.15 -10.34 -9.25
CA GLY A 252 10.76 -9.99 -10.61
C GLY A 252 9.92 -8.71 -10.66
N GLY A 253 9.24 -8.51 -11.79
CA GLY A 253 8.24 -7.48 -12.04
C GLY A 253 6.84 -8.07 -11.96
N PRO A 254 6.28 -8.24 -10.75
CA PRO A 254 5.01 -8.95 -10.57
C PRO A 254 3.84 -8.19 -11.19
N LEU A 255 2.75 -8.91 -11.47
CA LEU A 255 1.47 -8.29 -11.84
C LEU A 255 1.03 -7.31 -10.77
N VAL A 256 1.09 -7.75 -9.52
CA VAL A 256 1.04 -6.92 -8.31
C VAL A 256 1.95 -7.54 -7.27
N GLY A 257 2.71 -6.70 -6.57
CA GLY A 257 3.41 -7.12 -5.37
C GLY A 257 3.75 -5.99 -4.41
N THR A 258 3.93 -6.35 -3.16
CA THR A 258 4.55 -5.51 -2.13
C THR A 258 5.93 -6.08 -1.85
N LEU A 259 6.94 -5.22 -1.81
CA LEU A 259 8.34 -5.61 -1.60
C LEU A 259 8.92 -4.78 -0.46
N HIS A 260 9.68 -5.42 0.41
CA HIS A 260 10.38 -4.82 1.53
C HIS A 260 11.85 -5.22 1.42
N ALA A 261 12.77 -4.24 1.40
CA ALA A 261 14.20 -4.50 1.26
C ALA A 261 15.03 -3.63 2.20
N GLY A 262 16.13 -4.16 2.73
CA GLY A 262 17.03 -3.47 3.67
C GLY A 262 16.52 -3.48 5.11
N ASP A 263 16.80 -2.42 5.86
CA ASP A 263 16.38 -2.23 7.26
C ASP A 263 14.86 -2.35 7.47
N VAL A 264 14.06 -2.16 6.41
CA VAL A 264 12.60 -2.25 6.45
C VAL A 264 12.06 -3.67 6.23
N ALA A 265 12.93 -4.62 5.88
CA ALA A 265 12.59 -6.04 5.77
C ALA A 265 12.28 -6.66 7.14
N ALA A 266 12.81 -6.09 8.22
CA ALA A 266 12.52 -6.48 9.60
C ALA A 266 11.07 -6.20 10.04
N GLY A 267 10.29 -5.47 9.21
CA GLY A 267 8.88 -5.17 9.46
C GLY A 267 7.94 -6.16 8.80
N TYR A 268 7.21 -6.92 9.63
CA TYR A 268 6.01 -7.71 9.32
C TYR A 268 6.04 -8.47 7.98
N PRO A 269 6.75 -9.61 7.87
CA PRO A 269 6.28 -10.65 6.97
C PRO A 269 4.82 -10.93 7.33
N LEU A 270 3.95 -11.13 6.32
CA LEU A 270 2.51 -11.43 6.50
C LEU A 270 2.25 -12.56 7.52
N TRP A 271 3.28 -13.33 7.87
CA TRP A 271 3.23 -14.56 8.66
C TRP A 271 4.08 -14.49 9.94
N ASN A 272 4.62 -13.32 10.33
CA ASN A 272 5.46 -13.14 11.54
C ASN A 272 6.65 -14.11 11.63
N TRP A 273 7.15 -14.60 10.50
CA TRP A 273 8.28 -15.51 10.46
C TRP A 273 9.58 -14.76 10.77
N ASP A 274 10.17 -15.04 11.93
CA ASP A 274 11.54 -14.61 12.23
C ASP A 274 12.52 -15.47 11.44
N LEU A 275 13.01 -14.95 10.33
CA LEU A 275 13.94 -15.61 9.42
C LEU A 275 15.33 -14.96 9.58
N GLN A 276 16.27 -15.71 10.15
CA GLN A 276 17.61 -15.19 10.39
C GLN A 276 18.35 -14.88 9.08
N GLY A 277 18.86 -13.64 8.99
CA GLY A 277 19.61 -13.14 7.83
C GLY A 277 18.71 -12.58 6.72
N LEU A 278 17.41 -12.39 6.97
CA LEU A 278 16.49 -11.81 5.98
C LEU A 278 16.88 -10.35 5.66
N VAL A 279 17.15 -10.09 4.38
CA VAL A 279 17.45 -8.73 3.86
C VAL A 279 16.34 -8.18 2.98
N GLY A 280 15.41 -9.04 2.54
CA GLY A 280 14.25 -8.60 1.80
C GLY A 280 13.19 -9.68 1.73
N TRP A 281 11.93 -9.25 1.66
CA TRP A 281 10.82 -10.13 1.38
C TRP A 281 9.78 -9.45 0.49
N ALA A 282 9.11 -10.25 -0.33
CA ALA A 282 8.04 -9.78 -1.20
C ALA A 282 6.82 -10.70 -1.09
N SER A 283 5.63 -10.12 -1.24
CA SER A 283 4.40 -10.86 -1.51
C SER A 283 3.87 -10.42 -2.87
N THR A 284 3.66 -11.37 -3.76
CA THR A 284 3.29 -11.15 -5.16
C THR A 284 2.15 -12.09 -5.54
N THR A 285 1.39 -11.70 -6.56
CA THR A 285 0.29 -12.52 -7.09
C THR A 285 0.43 -12.70 -8.59
N ALA A 286 0.17 -13.93 -9.03
CA ALA A 286 0.02 -14.29 -10.45
C ALA A 286 -1.29 -15.06 -10.65
N PHE A 287 -1.75 -15.14 -11.90
CA PHE A 287 -3.00 -15.80 -12.28
C PHE A 287 -2.82 -16.59 -13.56
N ASP A 288 -3.54 -17.69 -13.68
CA ASP A 288 -3.77 -18.42 -14.93
C ASP A 288 -5.24 -18.84 -15.05
N GLU A 289 -5.56 -19.80 -15.93
CA GLU A 289 -6.91 -20.30 -16.08
C GLU A 289 -7.33 -21.12 -14.84
N GLY A 290 -7.98 -20.44 -13.89
CA GLY A 290 -8.67 -21.05 -12.75
C GLY A 290 -7.88 -21.06 -11.45
N ASN A 291 -6.61 -20.65 -11.46
CA ASN A 291 -5.82 -20.52 -10.23
C ASN A 291 -5.23 -19.13 -10.04
N SER A 292 -5.26 -18.74 -8.77
CA SER A 292 -4.53 -17.62 -8.20
C SER A 292 -3.30 -18.15 -7.45
N TYR A 293 -2.13 -17.59 -7.76
CA TYR A 293 -0.86 -17.97 -7.14
C TYR A 293 -0.43 -16.88 -6.17
N LEU A 294 -0.47 -17.18 -4.87
CA LEU A 294 0.14 -16.35 -3.84
C LEU A 294 1.60 -16.74 -3.68
N ARG A 295 2.51 -15.83 -4.03
CA ARG A 295 3.95 -16.07 -4.01
C ARG A 295 4.62 -15.15 -3.00
N ALA A 296 5.28 -15.72 -2.00
CA ALA A 296 6.26 -15.02 -1.21
C ALA A 296 7.68 -15.34 -1.62
N VAL A 297 8.50 -14.32 -1.63
CA VAL A 297 9.92 -14.39 -1.95
C VAL A 297 10.69 -13.85 -0.75
N PHE A 298 11.75 -14.54 -0.38
CA PHE A 298 12.66 -14.16 0.70
C PHE A 298 14.08 -14.10 0.15
N ALA A 299 14.84 -13.09 0.52
CA ALA A 299 16.26 -12.96 0.20
C ALA A 299 17.08 -12.82 1.48
N PHE A 300 18.28 -13.39 1.49
CA PHE A 300 19.11 -13.53 2.69
C PHE A 300 20.51 -12.96 2.49
N ASP A 301 21.11 -12.36 3.54
CA ASP A 301 22.50 -11.85 3.58
C ASP A 301 23.57 -12.96 3.63
N ARG A 302 23.15 -14.21 3.50
CA ARG A 302 23.99 -15.39 3.68
C ARG A 302 23.58 -16.49 2.72
N ASP A 303 24.54 -17.37 2.46
CA ASP A 303 24.24 -18.61 1.77
C ASP A 303 23.34 -19.50 2.64
N LEU A 304 22.42 -20.17 1.98
CA LEU A 304 21.45 -21.08 2.53
C LEU A 304 21.91 -22.52 2.29
N ASP A 305 21.42 -23.41 3.15
CA ASP A 305 21.33 -24.83 2.84
C ASP A 305 19.93 -25.04 2.25
N PRO A 306 19.79 -25.29 0.93
CA PRO A 306 18.49 -25.33 0.28
C PRO A 306 17.54 -26.36 0.89
N ASP A 307 18.02 -27.57 1.19
CA ASP A 307 17.20 -28.65 1.74
C ASP A 307 16.71 -28.27 3.14
N ARG A 308 17.62 -27.74 3.99
CA ARG A 308 17.25 -27.30 5.34
C ARG A 308 16.29 -26.12 5.31
N THR A 309 16.48 -25.15 4.41
CA THR A 309 15.60 -24.00 4.28
C THR A 309 14.22 -24.41 3.78
N VAL A 310 14.14 -25.31 2.79
CA VAL A 310 12.86 -25.87 2.30
C VAL A 310 12.13 -26.57 3.45
N ASP A 311 12.82 -27.42 4.22
CA ASP A 311 12.24 -28.10 5.36
C ASP A 311 11.73 -27.14 6.44
N GLU A 312 12.47 -26.07 6.72
CA GLU A 312 12.05 -25.03 7.66
C GLU A 312 10.81 -24.29 7.16
N LEU A 313 10.80 -23.84 5.92
CA LEU A 313 9.68 -23.12 5.33
C LEU A 313 8.45 -24.01 5.22
N ARG A 314 8.58 -25.29 4.84
CA ARG A 314 7.47 -26.24 4.85
C ARG A 314 6.84 -26.40 6.23
N ARG A 315 7.65 -26.52 7.29
CA ARG A 315 7.12 -26.59 8.66
C ARG A 315 6.36 -25.33 9.05
N ARG A 316 6.87 -24.14 8.70
CA ARG A 316 6.20 -22.87 8.99
C ARG A 316 4.92 -22.72 8.17
N THR A 317 4.97 -22.98 6.87
CA THR A 317 3.80 -23.01 5.98
C THR A 317 2.71 -23.96 6.49
N ALA A 318 3.08 -25.16 6.94
CA ALA A 318 2.13 -26.14 7.48
C ALA A 318 1.41 -25.67 8.76
N SER A 319 1.97 -24.68 9.47
CA SER A 319 1.36 -24.08 10.66
C SER A 319 0.47 -22.87 10.38
N GLU A 320 0.45 -22.35 9.14
CA GLU A 320 -0.36 -21.20 8.77
C GLU A 320 -1.72 -21.64 8.20
N PRO A 321 -2.85 -21.22 8.81
CA PRO A 321 -4.19 -21.56 8.31
C PRO A 321 -4.43 -21.16 6.85
N LEU A 322 -3.76 -20.08 6.39
CA LEU A 322 -3.81 -19.59 5.02
C LEU A 322 -3.50 -20.68 3.98
N PHE A 323 -2.50 -21.52 4.25
CA PHE A 323 -2.04 -22.53 3.29
C PHE A 323 -2.82 -23.84 3.38
N ALA A 324 -3.56 -24.05 4.46
CA ALA A 324 -4.36 -25.24 4.67
C ALA A 324 -5.56 -25.31 3.70
N GLY A 325 -5.97 -24.17 3.14
CA GLY A 325 -7.00 -24.07 2.10
C GLY A 325 -6.48 -24.15 0.66
N ALA A 326 -5.16 -24.14 0.44
CA ALA A 326 -4.57 -24.17 -0.89
C ALA A 326 -4.65 -25.57 -1.52
N GLY A 327 -4.80 -25.64 -2.85
CA GLY A 327 -4.79 -26.92 -3.56
C GLY A 327 -3.41 -27.59 -3.54
N ALA A 328 -2.36 -26.76 -3.64
CA ALA A 328 -0.98 -27.19 -3.47
C ALA A 328 -0.09 -26.00 -3.06
N VAL A 329 1.01 -26.31 -2.37
CA VAL A 329 2.06 -25.35 -2.02
C VAL A 329 3.41 -25.87 -2.48
N ASP A 330 4.12 -25.04 -3.24
CA ASP A 330 5.51 -25.27 -3.62
C ASP A 330 6.43 -24.44 -2.73
N VAL A 331 7.54 -25.04 -2.32
CA VAL A 331 8.57 -24.40 -1.51
C VAL A 331 9.91 -24.71 -2.15
N THR A 332 10.58 -23.66 -2.61
CA THR A 332 11.89 -23.75 -3.24
C THR A 332 12.88 -22.86 -2.50
N ALA A 333 14.15 -23.27 -2.50
CA ALA A 333 15.25 -22.47 -2.01
C ALA A 333 16.43 -22.62 -2.97
N ASP A 334 17.10 -21.50 -3.22
CA ASP A 334 18.36 -21.40 -3.93
C ASP A 334 19.44 -20.94 -2.94
N ASP A 335 20.65 -20.63 -3.43
CA ASP A 335 21.80 -20.27 -2.59
C ASP A 335 21.49 -19.11 -1.63
N ARG A 336 20.76 -18.09 -2.06
CA ARG A 336 20.50 -16.86 -1.25
C ARG A 336 19.05 -16.40 -1.23
N SER A 337 18.14 -17.20 -1.76
CA SER A 337 16.73 -16.86 -1.80
C SER A 337 15.84 -18.08 -1.59
N ALA A 338 14.61 -17.83 -1.16
CA ALA A 338 13.61 -18.88 -1.03
C ALA A 338 12.25 -18.35 -1.48
N THR A 339 11.43 -19.25 -2.02
CA THR A 339 10.09 -18.93 -2.49
C THR A 339 9.08 -19.91 -1.89
N VAL A 340 7.95 -19.38 -1.42
CA VAL A 340 6.76 -20.17 -1.07
C VAL A 340 5.65 -19.74 -2.03
N VAL A 341 5.10 -20.68 -2.79
CA VAL A 341 3.98 -20.42 -3.71
C VAL A 341 2.80 -21.30 -3.36
N ALA A 342 1.63 -20.69 -3.14
CA ALA A 342 0.38 -21.41 -2.95
C ALA A 342 -0.52 -21.22 -4.17
N ALA A 343 -0.97 -22.34 -4.76
CA ALA A 343 -1.99 -22.36 -5.79
C ALA A 343 -3.37 -22.50 -5.14
N VAL A 344 -4.24 -21.53 -5.41
CA VAL A 344 -5.60 -21.52 -4.88
C VAL A 344 -6.58 -21.27 -6.00
N GLU A 345 -7.63 -22.08 -6.04
CA GLU A 345 -8.73 -21.91 -6.99
C GLU A 345 -9.30 -20.49 -6.85
N ASP A 346 -9.58 -19.84 -7.98
CA ASP A 346 -10.04 -18.44 -8.01
C ASP A 346 -11.28 -18.21 -7.16
N GLU A 347 -12.18 -19.19 -7.15
CA GLU A 347 -13.40 -19.18 -6.33
C GLU A 347 -13.09 -19.13 -4.84
N ARG A 348 -11.97 -19.72 -4.42
CA ARG A 348 -11.50 -19.80 -3.02
C ARG A 348 -10.46 -18.75 -2.66
N TYR A 349 -10.04 -17.92 -3.61
CA TYR A 349 -9.10 -16.82 -3.32
C TYR A 349 -9.59 -15.93 -2.17
N HIS A 350 -10.91 -15.76 -2.02
CA HIS A 350 -11.49 -14.99 -0.92
C HIS A 350 -11.32 -15.63 0.47
N ASP A 351 -11.20 -16.95 0.57
CA ASP A 351 -10.89 -17.64 1.82
C ASP A 351 -9.52 -17.23 2.33
N LEU A 352 -8.59 -16.93 1.41
CA LEU A 352 -7.22 -16.57 1.72
C LEU A 352 -7.05 -15.13 2.16
N VAL A 353 -7.70 -14.18 1.47
CA VAL A 353 -7.59 -12.75 1.78
C VAL A 353 -8.47 -12.32 2.96
N GLY A 354 -9.10 -13.27 3.64
CA GLY A 354 -10.07 -13.05 4.71
C GLY A 354 -11.43 -12.61 4.16
N ASP A 355 -12.48 -12.71 4.99
CA ASP A 355 -13.83 -12.23 4.69
C ASP A 355 -13.93 -10.68 4.71
N ASP A 356 -12.88 -10.01 4.26
CA ASP A 356 -12.95 -8.64 3.77
C ASP A 356 -13.65 -8.69 2.41
N ARG A 357 -14.97 -8.93 2.46
CA ARG A 357 -15.87 -8.84 1.31
C ARG A 357 -15.49 -7.60 0.49
N PRO A 358 -14.96 -7.73 -0.74
CA PRO A 358 -14.94 -6.58 -1.63
C PRO A 358 -16.40 -6.28 -1.91
N LEU A 359 -16.90 -5.20 -1.30
CA LEU A 359 -18.29 -4.85 -1.48
C LEU A 359 -18.49 -4.60 -2.99
N PRO A 360 -19.57 -5.14 -3.57
CA PRO A 360 -19.96 -4.79 -4.90
C PRO A 360 -20.02 -3.25 -5.02
N GLY A 361 -19.24 -2.70 -5.94
CA GLY A 361 -19.24 -1.26 -6.23
C GLY A 361 -18.08 -0.44 -5.64
N VAL A 362 -17.15 -1.02 -4.89
CA VAL A 362 -16.00 -0.24 -4.38
C VAL A 362 -15.06 0.15 -5.51
N THR A 363 -14.96 1.45 -5.78
CA THR A 363 -13.98 2.07 -6.68
C THR A 363 -13.20 3.11 -5.89
N PHE A 364 -11.93 2.80 -5.62
CA PHE A 364 -11.01 3.76 -5.02
C PHE A 364 -10.82 4.96 -5.97
N PRO A 365 -11.07 6.20 -5.51
CA PRO A 365 -10.97 7.35 -6.39
C PRO A 365 -9.53 7.82 -6.54
N GLN A 366 -9.22 8.39 -7.70
CA GLN A 366 -8.02 9.16 -7.97
C GLN A 366 -8.41 10.63 -8.10
N ILE A 367 -8.05 11.45 -7.12
CA ILE A 367 -8.47 12.86 -7.01
C ILE A 367 -7.25 13.72 -6.77
N THR A 368 -7.17 14.85 -7.46
CA THR A 368 -6.25 15.93 -7.15
C THR A 368 -6.97 16.94 -6.25
N TRP A 369 -6.57 17.02 -4.99
CA TRP A 369 -7.07 18.05 -4.05
C TRP A 369 -6.28 19.34 -4.17
N GLY A 370 -6.91 20.46 -3.84
CA GLY A 370 -6.23 21.73 -3.59
C GLY A 370 -6.66 22.39 -2.32
N TYR A 371 -5.78 23.26 -1.84
CA TYR A 371 -5.92 23.93 -0.57
C TYR A 371 -5.64 25.41 -0.79
N ASP A 372 -6.40 26.28 -0.18
CA ASP A 372 -6.16 27.72 -0.19
C ASP A 372 -6.34 28.21 1.23
N HIS A 373 -5.29 28.79 1.82
CA HIS A 373 -5.30 29.24 3.21
C HIS A 373 -5.48 30.75 3.23
N ASP A 374 -6.56 31.21 3.86
CA ASP A 374 -6.77 32.62 4.19
C ASP A 374 -6.30 32.86 5.63
N PRO A 375 -5.09 33.41 5.84
CA PRO A 375 -4.56 33.66 7.17
C PRO A 375 -5.28 34.78 7.90
N ALA A 376 -6.05 35.63 7.20
CA ALA A 376 -6.82 36.70 7.84
C ALA A 376 -8.15 36.17 8.42
N ALA A 377 -8.74 35.17 7.76
CA ALA A 377 -9.93 34.48 8.23
C ALA A 377 -9.63 33.27 9.12
N ASP A 378 -8.37 32.78 9.12
CA ASP A 378 -7.96 31.53 9.76
C ASP A 378 -8.77 30.34 9.22
N GLU A 379 -8.87 30.27 7.88
CA GLU A 379 -9.67 29.28 7.15
C GLU A 379 -8.89 28.65 6.00
N VAL A 380 -9.15 27.36 5.74
CA VAL A 380 -8.61 26.62 4.59
C VAL A 380 -9.76 26.18 3.70
N THR A 381 -9.73 26.57 2.43
CA THR A 381 -10.63 26.06 1.40
C THR A 381 -10.01 24.85 0.70
N ILE A 382 -10.68 23.71 0.81
CA ILE A 382 -10.31 22.45 0.18
C ILE A 382 -11.14 22.29 -1.11
N THR A 383 -10.49 22.17 -2.26
CA THR A 383 -11.16 22.06 -3.58
C THR A 383 -10.81 20.75 -4.28
N HIS A 384 -11.81 20.07 -4.84
CA HIS A 384 -11.59 19.00 -5.82
C HIS A 384 -11.12 19.63 -7.13
N ARG A 385 -9.82 19.52 -7.45
CA ARG A 385 -9.24 20.18 -8.64
C ARG A 385 -9.36 19.33 -9.91
N GLY A 386 -9.59 18.02 -9.78
CA GLY A 386 -9.69 17.10 -10.91
C GLY A 386 -9.66 15.62 -10.52
N GLY A 387 -10.14 14.75 -11.41
CA GLY A 387 -10.19 13.30 -11.20
C GLY A 387 -11.59 12.74 -11.02
N ASP A 388 -11.69 11.63 -10.28
CA ASP A 388 -12.92 10.86 -10.14
C ASP A 388 -14.00 11.63 -9.35
N VAL A 389 -15.26 11.50 -9.80
CA VAL A 389 -16.45 12.00 -9.08
C VAL A 389 -16.86 10.99 -8.01
N VAL A 390 -17.16 11.47 -6.80
CA VAL A 390 -17.48 10.61 -5.65
C VAL A 390 -18.72 11.10 -4.90
N ALA A 391 -19.44 10.18 -4.24
CA ALA A 391 -20.53 10.57 -3.36
C ALA A 391 -19.96 11.29 -2.12
N ALA A 392 -20.50 12.44 -1.75
CA ALA A 392 -19.97 13.26 -0.65
C ALA A 392 -19.91 12.54 0.71
N PRO A 393 -20.84 11.64 1.09
CA PRO A 393 -20.72 10.86 2.31
C PRO A 393 -19.50 9.92 2.38
N THR A 394 -18.82 9.69 1.25
CA THR A 394 -17.61 8.87 1.16
C THR A 394 -16.33 9.66 1.36
N ILE A 395 -16.39 10.99 1.45
CA ILE A 395 -15.23 11.82 1.76
C ILE A 395 -15.37 12.34 3.18
N THR A 396 -14.35 12.13 3.99
CA THR A 396 -14.21 12.77 5.30
C THR A 396 -13.06 13.75 5.29
N VAL A 397 -13.26 14.83 6.02
CA VAL A 397 -12.23 15.80 6.35
C VAL A 397 -12.04 15.74 7.85
N ASP A 398 -10.80 15.69 8.32
CA ASP A 398 -10.46 15.52 9.73
C ASP A 398 -9.20 16.32 10.08
N TYR A 399 -9.13 16.88 11.30
CA TYR A 399 -7.87 17.34 11.89
C TYR A 399 -7.11 16.18 12.52
N SER A 400 -5.78 16.28 12.59
CA SER A 400 -4.95 15.21 13.15
C SER A 400 -5.12 15.01 14.66
N SER A 401 -5.40 16.08 15.43
CA SER A 401 -5.74 16.01 16.87
C SER A 401 -7.14 15.44 17.16
N GLY A 402 -7.99 15.32 16.15
CA GLY A 402 -9.42 15.09 16.34
C GLY A 402 -10.20 16.37 16.61
N GLY A 403 -11.47 16.39 16.20
CA GLY A 403 -12.33 17.57 16.28
C GLY A 403 -13.44 17.49 15.25
N ARG A 404 -14.51 18.26 15.44
CA ARG A 404 -15.58 18.33 14.43
C ARG A 404 -15.21 19.39 13.40
N VAL A 405 -15.10 18.98 12.14
CA VAL A 405 -14.93 19.89 11.01
C VAL A 405 -16.13 19.80 10.06
N PRO A 406 -16.45 20.88 9.32
CA PRO A 406 -17.39 20.82 8.20
C PRO A 406 -17.05 19.66 7.28
N GLN A 407 -18.08 19.03 6.70
CA GLN A 407 -17.91 17.92 5.76
C GLN A 407 -18.56 18.25 4.42
N PHE A 408 -18.03 17.72 3.33
CA PHE A 408 -18.66 17.87 2.00
C PHE A 408 -20.12 17.41 1.99
N ARG A 409 -20.45 16.34 2.72
CA ARG A 409 -21.80 15.79 2.82
C ARG A 409 -22.82 16.72 3.51
N ASP A 410 -22.35 17.77 4.18
CA ASP A 410 -23.23 18.71 4.86
C ASP A 410 -23.88 19.67 3.85
N GLU A 411 -23.26 19.86 2.67
CA GLU A 411 -23.69 20.83 1.64
C GLU A 411 -23.89 20.20 0.26
N HIS A 412 -23.30 19.04 0.00
CA HIS A 412 -23.29 18.38 -1.31
C HIS A 412 -23.69 16.91 -1.21
N ASP A 413 -24.33 16.39 -2.25
CA ASP A 413 -24.55 14.95 -2.42
C ASP A 413 -23.35 14.27 -3.11
N VAL A 414 -22.64 15.03 -3.94
CA VAL A 414 -21.55 14.57 -4.81
C VAL A 414 -20.40 15.58 -4.75
N VAL A 415 -19.17 15.08 -4.75
CA VAL A 415 -17.94 15.88 -4.86
C VAL A 415 -17.32 15.60 -6.23
N GLU A 416 -17.35 16.62 -7.08
CA GLU A 416 -16.82 16.62 -8.44
C GLU A 416 -15.85 17.80 -8.63
N PRO A 417 -15.06 17.83 -9.73
CA PRO A 417 -14.14 18.95 -9.96
C PRO A 417 -14.82 20.32 -9.85
N GLY A 418 -14.24 21.20 -9.03
CA GLY A 418 -14.75 22.54 -8.71
C GLY A 418 -15.48 22.62 -7.37
N VAL A 419 -16.01 21.51 -6.84
CA VAL A 419 -16.63 21.49 -5.51
C VAL A 419 -15.57 21.78 -4.45
N SER A 420 -15.93 22.64 -3.50
CA SER A 420 -15.02 23.12 -2.45
C SER A 420 -15.70 23.10 -1.08
N LEU A 421 -14.88 23.00 -0.04
CA LEU A 421 -15.31 23.04 1.36
C LEU A 421 -14.35 23.94 2.13
N THR A 422 -14.87 24.93 2.84
CA THR A 422 -14.07 25.77 3.73
C THR A 422 -14.14 25.21 5.15
N VAL A 423 -12.97 25.00 5.75
CA VAL A 423 -12.83 24.58 7.13
C VAL A 423 -12.04 25.64 7.91
N PRO A 424 -12.41 25.95 9.15
CA PRO A 424 -11.58 26.79 10.00
C PRO A 424 -10.22 26.13 10.22
N VAL A 425 -9.23 26.89 10.63
CA VAL A 425 -8.00 26.37 11.21
C VAL A 425 -8.22 26.25 12.71
N SER A 426 -7.82 25.12 13.31
CA SER A 426 -8.00 24.92 14.74
C SER A 426 -6.93 25.69 15.51
N ALA A 427 -7.36 26.61 16.38
CA ALA A 427 -6.46 27.33 17.29
C ALA A 427 -5.76 26.41 18.31
N GLU A 428 -6.36 25.24 18.62
CA GLU A 428 -5.80 24.26 19.56
C GLU A 428 -4.87 23.25 18.86
N ASP A 429 -5.00 23.10 17.54
CA ASP A 429 -4.16 22.26 16.72
C ASP A 429 -4.13 22.76 15.26
N PRO A 430 -3.23 23.68 14.90
CA PRO A 430 -3.02 24.04 13.49
C PRO A 430 -2.49 22.86 12.67
N GLY A 431 -2.16 21.74 13.33
CA GLY A 431 -1.52 20.56 12.77
C GLY A 431 -2.44 19.73 11.91
N ARG A 432 -2.43 20.05 10.61
CA ARG A 432 -2.72 19.12 9.51
C ARG A 432 -4.18 18.72 9.33
N ILE A 433 -4.69 19.07 8.16
CA ILE A 433 -5.99 18.63 7.63
C ILE A 433 -5.77 17.39 6.76
N THR A 434 -6.53 16.34 7.02
CA THR A 434 -6.53 15.11 6.23
C THR A 434 -7.85 14.96 5.50
N VAL A 435 -7.78 14.65 4.20
CA VAL A 435 -8.93 14.29 3.38
C VAL A 435 -8.88 12.79 3.12
N SER A 436 -9.83 12.05 3.65
CA SER A 436 -9.91 10.60 3.54
C SER A 436 -11.10 10.19 2.70
N TRP A 437 -10.94 9.11 1.97
CA TRP A 437 -12.06 8.41 1.34
C TRP A 437 -12.43 7.21 2.19
N LEU A 438 -13.73 7.03 2.42
CA LEU A 438 -14.35 5.89 3.08
C LEU A 438 -15.13 5.10 2.05
N SER A 439 -14.86 3.80 1.99
CA SER A 439 -15.62 2.91 1.13
C SER A 439 -17.08 2.85 1.60
N PRO A 440 -18.07 2.98 0.70
CA PRO A 440 -19.48 2.83 1.06
C PRO A 440 -19.73 1.49 1.75
N GLY A 441 -20.37 1.50 2.91
CA GLY A 441 -20.84 0.28 3.59
C GLY A 441 -19.79 -0.52 4.37
N VAL A 442 -18.56 -0.03 4.54
CA VAL A 442 -17.51 -0.64 5.36
C VAL A 442 -16.68 0.42 6.08
N ALA A 443 -16.12 0.06 7.23
CA ALA A 443 -15.15 0.89 7.97
C ALA A 443 -13.74 0.85 7.36
N SER A 444 -13.62 0.69 6.04
CA SER A 444 -12.34 0.74 5.33
C SER A 444 -12.25 1.99 4.47
N GLY A 445 -11.07 2.58 4.41
CA GLY A 445 -10.84 3.83 3.71
C GLY A 445 -9.35 4.09 3.52
N GLY A 446 -9.02 5.26 2.98
CA GLY A 446 -7.65 5.69 2.94
C GLY A 446 -7.51 7.16 2.59
N VAL A 447 -6.35 7.71 2.93
CA VAL A 447 -6.05 9.12 2.75
C VAL A 447 -5.87 9.46 1.29
N THR A 448 -6.67 10.40 0.80
CA THR A 448 -6.60 10.92 -0.57
C THR A 448 -5.88 12.27 -0.63
N GLY A 449 -5.87 13.03 0.47
CA GLY A 449 -5.17 14.32 0.59
C GLY A 449 -4.66 14.57 2.00
N ILE A 450 -3.51 15.25 2.11
CA ILE A 450 -2.95 15.75 3.37
C ILE A 450 -2.51 17.18 3.09
N TYR A 451 -2.81 18.08 4.02
CA TYR A 451 -2.39 19.47 3.98
C TYR A 451 -1.93 19.92 5.35
N ASP A 452 -0.74 20.50 5.42
CA ASP A 452 -0.25 21.18 6.61
C ASP A 452 -0.59 22.66 6.54
N VAL A 453 -1.28 23.15 7.57
CA VAL A 453 -1.64 24.57 7.65
C VAL A 453 -0.39 25.38 8.00
N PRO A 454 -0.02 26.41 7.21
CA PRO A 454 1.07 27.32 7.55
C PRO A 454 0.82 28.04 8.89
N GLU A 455 1.85 28.11 9.74
CA GLU A 455 1.83 29.01 10.90
C GLU A 455 1.84 30.47 10.40
N GLY A 456 0.88 31.28 10.88
CA GLY A 456 0.72 32.69 10.51
C GLY A 456 1.72 33.65 11.14
#